data_AF-A0A8H0D2C0-F1
#
_entry.id   AF-A0A8H0D2C0-F1
#
_cell.length_a   1.000
_cell.length_b   1.000
_cell.length_c   1.000
_cell.angle_alpha   90.00
_cell.angle_beta   90.00
_cell.angle_gamma   90.00
#
_symmetry.space_group_name_H-M   'P 1'
#
loop_
_entity.id
_entity.type
_entity.pdbx_description
1 polymer ?
#
loop_
_entity_poly.entity_id
_entity_poly.type
_entity_poly.pdbx_seq_one_letter_code
_entity_poly.pdbx_strand_id
1 'polypeptide(L)'
;MANVNITDILWNDFSLDYLFRLAEMKAELTGVINLKQDSANMPNFAQKRAMIEAFGDIDDPNNKLYVTYRVMRMNAPVISGNGYYPDTGTYQMVYAATPSTANNFRRAKWSITTNSYADITEDGILTVKKVGGAGAAEVTLTMELLGGEEISSTRKIFFFLPEPKPGDYVYYDGSYSDIYDANRSVIGICFYVNGNDRRMIALDNLATIPWGRNNLDIPDLKNYTVADGANSSLTVSDETYRESDNTTFKEFISGSLSDWDGKRNTDKMHEQALYALQSNGLYIPQNMRELVEEMGNITDNTVRCLYYPASFYCKMYEPKVKLNEVLADKFKVGNWYLPSCAELARIVYYGMKGYIKGEEGTDLAIFADASTNGIFAKISTNWIWSSTEYDSHGAWIVIGASGQVHGYNDKAYSGVVRGVAAF
;
A
#
# COMPACT_ATOMS: atom_id res chain seq x y z
N MET A 1 30.16 22.98 5.91
CA MET A 1 29.33 22.46 7.02
C MET A 1 30.07 22.81 8.30
N ALA A 2 29.37 23.34 9.30
CA ALA A 2 29.99 23.64 10.59
C ALA A 2 30.16 22.31 11.36
N ASN A 3 31.39 21.97 11.73
CA ASN A 3 31.64 20.82 12.61
C ASN A 3 31.28 21.24 14.04
N VAL A 4 30.27 20.61 14.63
CA VAL A 4 29.96 20.77 16.05
C VAL A 4 30.78 19.74 16.81
N ASN A 5 31.72 20.20 17.64
CA ASN A 5 32.49 19.33 18.52
C ASN A 5 32.34 19.86 19.95
N ILE A 6 31.89 18.99 20.85
CA ILE A 6 31.64 19.32 22.25
C ILE A 6 32.28 18.21 23.10
N THR A 7 33.20 18.60 23.97
CA THR A 7 33.94 17.69 24.84
C THR A 7 33.61 17.90 26.31
N ASP A 8 34.01 16.93 27.13
CA ASP A 8 33.90 16.98 28.60
C ASP A 8 32.46 17.23 29.08
N ILE A 9 31.51 16.65 28.35
CA ILE A 9 30.08 16.79 28.63
C ILE A 9 29.75 16.11 29.97
N LEU A 10 29.01 16.83 30.82
CA LEU A 10 28.21 16.25 31.89
C LEU A 10 26.84 16.93 31.90
N TRP A 11 25.93 16.40 31.08
CA TRP A 11 24.57 16.93 30.99
C TRP A 11 23.60 16.05 31.74
N ASN A 12 22.78 16.65 32.59
CA ASN A 12 21.75 15.97 33.38
C ASN A 12 20.36 16.45 32.94
N ASP A 13 19.39 15.55 33.02
CA ASP A 13 18.01 15.79 32.58
C ASP A 13 17.96 16.35 31.14
N PHE A 14 18.81 15.80 30.27
CA PHE A 14 18.91 16.25 28.89
C PHE A 14 17.75 15.72 28.05
N SER A 15 17.33 16.51 27.05
CA SER A 15 16.22 16.14 26.19
C SER A 15 16.68 15.24 25.05
N LEU A 16 15.92 14.18 24.80
CA LEU A 16 16.16 13.26 23.69
C LEU A 16 16.11 13.98 22.32
N ASP A 17 15.18 14.91 22.14
CA ASP A 17 15.02 15.66 20.89
C ASP A 17 16.26 16.49 20.56
N TYR A 18 16.89 17.11 21.58
CA TYR A 18 18.13 17.86 21.37
C TYR A 18 19.30 16.94 21.04
N LEU A 19 19.35 15.74 21.62
CA LEU A 19 20.37 14.76 21.28
C LEU A 19 20.23 14.27 19.84
N PHE A 20 19.00 14.05 19.36
CA PHE A 20 18.77 13.69 17.95
C PHE A 20 19.19 14.78 16.99
N ARG A 21 18.91 16.05 17.30
CA ARG A 21 19.40 17.16 16.46
C ARG A 21 20.92 17.17 16.38
N LEU A 22 21.62 16.88 17.48
CA LEU A 22 23.09 16.77 17.46
C LEU A 22 23.56 15.59 16.61
N ALA A 23 22.86 14.45 16.66
CA ALA A 23 23.14 13.29 15.80
C ALA A 23 22.93 13.60 14.31
N GLU A 24 21.83 14.25 13.95
CA GLU A 24 21.52 14.70 12.58
C GLU A 24 22.56 15.70 12.04
N MET A 25 23.10 16.55 12.93
CA MET A 25 24.19 17.48 12.63
C MET A 25 25.56 16.80 12.53
N LYS A 26 25.65 15.48 12.80
CA LYS A 26 26.91 14.72 12.89
C LYS A 26 27.90 15.35 13.88
N ALA A 27 27.39 15.80 15.03
CA ALA A 27 28.23 16.37 16.07
C ALA A 27 29.19 15.31 16.66
N GLU A 28 30.41 15.73 16.98
CA GLU A 28 31.35 14.93 17.75
C GLU A 28 31.15 15.25 19.23
N LEU A 29 30.63 14.28 20.00
CA LEU A 29 30.35 14.44 21.41
C LEU A 29 31.26 13.53 22.23
N THR A 30 31.83 14.05 23.32
CA THR A 30 32.55 13.25 24.32
C THR A 30 32.12 13.60 25.75
N GLY A 31 31.93 12.60 26.60
CA GLY A 31 31.49 12.76 27.99
C GLY A 31 30.25 11.92 28.33
N VAL A 32 29.44 12.41 29.27
CA VAL A 32 28.26 11.72 29.83
C VAL A 32 26.99 12.55 29.67
N ILE A 33 25.96 11.94 29.09
CA ILE A 33 24.62 12.53 29.01
C ILE A 33 23.63 11.65 29.77
N ASN A 34 22.97 12.22 30.78
CA ASN A 34 21.86 11.59 31.46
C ASN A 34 20.55 12.16 30.90
N LEU A 35 19.84 11.35 30.11
CA LEU A 35 18.53 11.73 29.60
C LEU A 35 17.51 11.80 30.74
N LYS A 36 16.48 12.64 30.56
CA LYS A 36 15.33 12.67 31.48
C LYS A 36 14.71 11.28 31.60
N GLN A 37 14.45 10.86 32.83
CA GLN A 37 13.94 9.50 33.14
C GLN A 37 12.41 9.41 33.01
N ASP A 38 11.87 9.96 31.91
CA ASP A 38 10.44 9.98 31.60
C ASP A 38 10.16 9.26 30.27
N SER A 39 8.88 9.00 29.99
CA SER A 39 8.47 8.27 28.78
C SER A 39 8.69 9.05 27.48
N ALA A 40 8.79 10.39 27.52
CA ALA A 40 8.99 11.22 26.32
C ALA A 40 10.47 11.28 25.90
N ASN A 41 11.40 11.07 26.84
CA ASN A 41 12.84 11.08 26.60
C ASN A 41 13.46 9.67 26.59
N MET A 42 12.60 8.66 26.54
CA MET A 42 12.98 7.26 26.38
C MET A 42 13.13 6.94 24.88
N PRO A 43 14.35 6.71 24.36
CA PRO A 43 14.53 6.41 22.94
C PRO A 43 13.81 5.10 22.61
N ASN A 44 13.06 5.09 21.51
CA ASN A 44 12.54 3.86 20.92
C ASN A 44 13.66 3.11 20.16
N PHE A 45 13.33 1.95 19.56
CA PHE A 45 14.31 1.11 18.88
C PHE A 45 15.04 1.83 17.74
N ALA A 46 14.29 2.50 16.86
CA ALA A 46 14.84 3.21 15.70
C ALA A 46 15.72 4.39 16.14
N GLN A 47 15.25 5.13 17.14
CA GLN A 47 15.97 6.22 17.78
C GLN A 47 17.30 5.73 18.38
N LYS A 48 17.27 4.67 19.20
CA LYS A 48 18.47 4.10 19.81
C LYS A 48 19.48 3.63 18.75
N ARG A 49 19.01 3.00 17.67
CA ARG A 49 19.85 2.61 16.53
C ARG A 49 20.56 3.80 15.90
N ALA A 50 19.83 4.88 15.60
CA ALA A 50 20.41 6.08 15.02
C ALA A 50 21.47 6.73 15.93
N MET A 51 21.27 6.66 17.26
CA MET A 51 22.29 7.12 18.22
C MET A 51 23.54 6.24 18.21
N ILE A 52 23.40 4.91 18.10
CA ILE A 52 24.54 4.00 17.98
C ILE A 52 25.31 4.24 16.68
N GLU A 53 24.60 4.47 15.57
CA GLU A 53 25.21 4.80 14.28
C GLU A 53 25.98 6.12 14.33
N ALA A 54 25.45 7.13 15.04
CA ALA A 54 26.09 8.44 15.16
C ALA A 54 27.28 8.45 16.15
N PHE A 55 27.19 7.71 17.26
CA PHE A 55 28.07 7.90 18.42
C PHE A 55 28.77 6.63 18.92
N GLY A 56 28.55 5.47 18.30
CA GLY A 56 29.10 4.18 18.74
C GLY A 56 28.32 3.53 19.88
N ASP A 57 28.98 2.66 20.65
CA ASP A 57 28.36 1.94 21.78
C ASP A 57 28.10 2.88 22.97
N ILE A 58 27.05 3.68 22.88
CA ILE A 58 26.67 4.68 23.89
C ILE A 58 26.25 4.08 25.24
N ASP A 59 26.18 2.76 25.38
CA ASP A 59 25.91 2.06 26.63
C ASP A 59 27.18 1.59 27.34
N ASP A 60 28.32 1.59 26.64
CA ASP A 60 29.62 1.33 27.24
C ASP A 60 30.14 2.60 27.92
N PRO A 61 30.38 2.59 29.24
CA PRO A 61 30.99 3.71 29.95
C PRO A 61 32.38 4.11 29.43
N ASN A 62 33.03 3.23 28.65
CA ASN A 62 34.33 3.50 28.02
C ASN A 62 34.21 4.06 26.59
N ASN A 63 33.00 4.14 26.02
CA ASN A 63 32.80 4.80 24.75
C ASN A 63 33.05 6.30 24.88
N LYS A 64 33.37 6.97 23.77
CA LYS A 64 33.58 8.43 23.73
C LYS A 64 32.42 9.20 24.36
N LEU A 65 31.19 8.76 24.07
CA LEU A 65 29.97 9.28 24.66
C LEU A 65 29.24 8.15 25.39
N TYR A 66 28.95 8.36 26.67
CA TYR A 66 28.11 7.47 27.47
C TYR A 66 26.75 8.13 27.73
N VAL A 67 25.66 7.42 27.46
CA VAL A 67 24.29 7.95 27.60
C VAL A 67 23.47 7.06 28.51
N THR A 68 22.88 7.64 29.56
CA THR A 68 21.92 6.94 30.42
C THR A 68 20.49 7.36 30.11
N TYR A 69 19.57 6.40 30.17
CA TYR A 69 18.17 6.59 29.81
C TYR A 69 17.31 5.47 30.40
N ARG A 70 15.99 5.66 30.38
CA ARG A 70 15.05 4.64 30.82
C ARG A 70 15.07 3.43 29.88
N VAL A 71 15.35 2.25 30.41
CA VAL A 71 15.48 1.02 29.63
C VAL A 71 14.12 0.31 29.45
N MET A 72 13.84 -0.13 28.23
CA MET A 72 12.72 -0.98 27.84
C MET A 72 13.21 -2.26 27.18
N ARG A 73 12.74 -3.39 27.70
CA ARG A 73 13.15 -4.72 27.22
C ARG A 73 12.59 -5.02 25.83
N MET A 74 13.46 -5.58 25.00
CA MET A 74 13.15 -6.24 23.73
C MET A 74 12.72 -7.67 24.01
N ASN A 75 11.59 -8.05 23.42
CA ASN A 75 11.10 -9.43 23.47
C ASN A 75 11.66 -10.24 22.31
N ALA A 76 11.72 -9.64 21.11
CA ALA A 76 12.26 -10.29 19.92
C ALA A 76 12.80 -9.27 18.91
N PRO A 77 13.90 -9.58 18.20
CA PRO A 77 14.23 -8.91 16.95
C PRO A 77 13.33 -9.37 15.81
N VAL A 78 13.19 -8.52 14.79
CA VAL A 78 12.38 -8.80 13.60
C VAL A 78 13.18 -8.47 12.35
N ILE A 79 13.41 -9.46 11.49
CA ILE A 79 13.97 -9.23 10.14
C ILE A 79 12.87 -8.65 9.25
N SER A 80 12.97 -7.36 8.97
CA SER A 80 11.99 -6.59 8.19
C SER A 80 12.48 -6.39 6.75
N GLY A 81 11.68 -5.72 5.93
CA GLY A 81 12.09 -5.39 4.57
C GLY A 81 11.88 -6.51 3.56
N ASN A 82 12.51 -6.32 2.40
CA ASN A 82 12.40 -7.21 1.25
C ASN A 82 12.88 -8.64 1.56
N GLY A 83 12.10 -9.63 1.12
CA GLY A 83 12.46 -11.05 1.20
C GLY A 83 13.01 -11.61 -0.11
N TYR A 84 12.97 -10.83 -1.19
CA TYR A 84 13.35 -11.24 -2.53
C TYR A 84 14.49 -10.39 -3.07
N TYR A 85 15.54 -11.02 -3.56
CA TYR A 85 16.73 -10.38 -4.10
C TYR A 85 16.96 -10.90 -5.53
N PRO A 86 16.20 -10.40 -6.52
CA PRO A 86 16.23 -10.92 -7.89
C PRO A 86 17.44 -10.44 -8.71
N ASP A 87 18.19 -9.47 -8.19
CA ASP A 87 19.38 -8.91 -8.83
C ASP A 87 20.63 -9.19 -7.99
N THR A 88 21.77 -9.32 -8.67
CA THR A 88 23.08 -9.36 -8.00
C THR A 88 23.44 -7.98 -7.48
N GLY A 89 24.12 -7.91 -6.34
CA GLY A 89 24.54 -6.64 -5.76
C GLY A 89 24.66 -6.69 -4.26
N THR A 90 24.73 -5.52 -3.65
CA THR A 90 24.87 -5.35 -2.21
C THR A 90 23.63 -4.69 -1.63
N TYR A 91 23.09 -5.28 -0.56
CA TYR A 91 21.86 -4.85 0.09
C TYR A 91 22.08 -4.72 1.59
N GLN A 92 21.59 -3.65 2.18
CA GLN A 92 21.54 -3.52 3.64
C GLN A 92 20.30 -4.23 4.18
N MET A 93 20.50 -5.19 5.07
CA MET A 93 19.39 -5.86 5.75
C MET A 93 18.67 -4.90 6.69
N VAL A 94 17.34 -4.99 6.71
CA VAL A 94 16.47 -4.13 7.51
C VAL A 94 15.88 -4.91 8.68
N TYR A 95 15.79 -4.26 9.84
CA TYR A 95 15.34 -4.91 11.06
C TYR A 95 14.66 -3.96 12.03
N ALA A 96 13.79 -4.54 12.84
CA ALA A 96 12.98 -3.87 13.86
C ALA A 96 13.01 -4.68 15.17
N ALA A 97 12.29 -4.20 16.18
CA ALA A 97 12.14 -4.86 17.47
C ALA A 97 10.68 -4.91 17.92
N THR A 98 10.36 -5.93 18.71
CA THR A 98 9.07 -6.07 19.39
C THR A 98 9.28 -5.96 20.90
N PRO A 99 8.63 -5.01 21.61
CA PRO A 99 7.89 -3.88 21.04
C PRO A 99 8.82 -2.86 20.35
N SER A 100 8.27 -1.99 19.50
CA SER A 100 9.05 -0.96 18.78
C SER A 100 9.68 0.09 19.72
N THR A 101 9.21 0.17 20.97
CA THR A 101 9.76 1.02 22.04
C THR A 101 10.95 0.40 22.76
N ALA A 102 11.36 -0.83 22.43
CA ALA A 102 12.49 -1.49 23.07
C ALA A 102 13.82 -0.80 22.74
N ASN A 103 14.71 -0.70 23.74
CA ASN A 103 15.98 0.02 23.61
C ASN A 103 17.12 -0.60 24.43
N ASN A 104 16.94 -1.82 24.96
CA ASN A 104 17.91 -2.53 25.79
C ASN A 104 18.91 -3.37 24.98
N PHE A 105 19.41 -2.87 23.85
CA PHE A 105 20.33 -3.60 22.97
C PHE A 105 21.61 -2.79 22.72
N ARG A 106 22.72 -3.52 22.48
CA ARG A 106 24.03 -2.95 22.14
C ARG A 106 24.30 -2.99 20.65
N ARG A 107 24.15 -4.17 20.04
CA ARG A 107 24.45 -4.38 18.62
C ARG A 107 23.58 -5.46 17.99
N ALA A 108 23.47 -5.36 16.66
CA ALA A 108 22.90 -6.38 15.80
C ALA A 108 24.04 -7.16 15.15
N LYS A 109 23.90 -8.48 15.05
CA LYS A 109 24.83 -9.38 14.37
C LYS A 109 24.07 -10.24 13.38
N TRP A 110 24.59 -10.32 12.17
CA TRP A 110 23.95 -11.05 11.08
C TRP A 110 24.76 -12.28 10.67
N SER A 111 24.04 -13.34 10.29
CA SER A 111 24.63 -14.50 9.63
C SER A 111 23.67 -15.08 8.60
N ILE A 112 24.21 -15.87 7.65
CA ILE A 112 23.46 -16.55 6.62
C ILE A 112 23.91 -18.00 6.55
N THR A 113 22.98 -18.93 6.36
CA THR A 113 23.32 -20.33 6.11
C THR A 113 24.23 -20.44 4.88
N THR A 114 25.30 -21.22 4.95
CA THR A 114 26.22 -21.44 3.83
C THR A 114 25.46 -21.81 2.57
N ASN A 115 25.66 -21.04 1.50
CA ASN A 115 24.97 -21.20 0.24
C ASN A 115 25.85 -20.66 -0.91
N SER A 116 25.44 -20.89 -2.16
CA SER A 116 26.17 -20.43 -3.35
C SER A 116 25.66 -19.11 -3.95
N TYR A 117 24.63 -18.51 -3.35
CA TYR A 117 23.92 -17.34 -3.87
C TYR A 117 24.39 -16.04 -3.23
N ALA A 118 24.71 -16.02 -1.94
CA ALA A 118 25.07 -14.81 -1.23
C ALA A 118 25.92 -15.07 0.03
N ASP A 119 26.67 -14.03 0.42
CA ASP A 119 27.30 -13.91 1.75
C ASP A 119 26.68 -12.73 2.49
N ILE A 120 26.82 -12.69 3.82
CA ILE A 120 26.43 -11.55 4.65
C ILE A 120 27.56 -11.18 5.62
N THR A 121 27.80 -9.88 5.81
CA THR A 121 28.69 -9.39 6.89
C THR A 121 27.95 -9.37 8.22
N GLU A 122 28.70 -9.29 9.33
CA GLU A 122 28.11 -9.19 10.67
C GLU A 122 27.24 -7.93 10.85
N ASP A 123 27.54 -6.85 10.11
CA ASP A 123 26.77 -5.59 10.07
C ASP A 123 25.50 -5.65 9.19
N GLY A 124 25.23 -6.82 8.58
CA GLY A 124 24.02 -7.03 7.79
C GLY A 124 24.12 -6.56 6.35
N ILE A 125 25.32 -6.48 5.79
CA ILE A 125 25.52 -6.20 4.36
C ILE A 125 25.45 -7.53 3.61
N LEU A 126 24.34 -7.77 2.92
CA LEU A 126 24.11 -8.95 2.08
C LEU A 126 24.71 -8.71 0.68
N THR A 127 25.62 -9.57 0.26
CA THR A 127 26.20 -9.56 -1.09
C THR A 127 25.66 -10.73 -1.91
N VAL A 128 24.76 -10.44 -2.84
CA VAL A 128 24.14 -11.40 -3.75
C VAL A 128 25.01 -11.59 -4.99
N LYS A 129 25.49 -12.81 -5.18
CA LYS A 129 26.41 -13.23 -6.24
C LYS A 129 25.69 -13.93 -7.40
N LYS A 130 24.53 -14.53 -7.11
CA LYS A 130 23.76 -15.34 -8.06
C LYS A 130 22.27 -15.19 -7.77
N VAL A 131 21.45 -15.26 -8.82
CA VAL A 131 19.99 -15.14 -8.78
C VAL A 131 19.32 -16.21 -9.64
N GLY A 132 18.00 -16.37 -9.48
CA GLY A 132 17.16 -17.32 -10.20
C GLY A 132 17.13 -18.73 -9.61
N GLY A 133 16.37 -19.61 -10.27
CA GLY A 133 16.13 -20.99 -9.82
C GLY A 133 15.41 -21.05 -8.47
N ALA A 134 15.54 -22.18 -7.76
CA ALA A 134 15.02 -22.34 -6.39
C ALA A 134 15.96 -21.72 -5.33
N GLY A 135 16.67 -20.63 -5.68
CA GLY A 135 17.65 -19.99 -4.83
C GLY A 135 17.01 -19.39 -3.57
N ALA A 136 17.41 -19.91 -2.42
CA ALA A 136 16.97 -19.43 -1.12
C ALA A 136 18.04 -19.68 -0.05
N ALA A 137 18.02 -18.88 1.01
CA ALA A 137 18.87 -19.06 2.18
C ALA A 137 18.14 -18.60 3.44
N GLU A 138 18.57 -19.09 4.60
CA GLU A 138 18.09 -18.60 5.89
C GLU A 138 19.09 -17.58 6.45
N VAL A 139 18.57 -16.40 6.80
CA VAL A 139 19.32 -15.33 7.44
C VAL A 139 18.91 -15.27 8.91
N THR A 140 19.89 -15.09 9.78
CA THR A 140 19.72 -14.95 11.22
C THR A 140 20.15 -13.55 11.65
N LEU A 141 19.28 -12.89 12.40
CA LEU A 141 19.58 -11.66 13.14
C LEU A 141 19.66 -12.00 14.61
N THR A 142 20.80 -11.71 15.23
CA THR A 142 21.05 -11.84 16.67
C THR A 142 21.25 -10.46 17.28
N MET A 143 20.50 -10.14 18.33
CA MET A 143 20.65 -8.92 19.11
C MET A 143 21.33 -9.23 20.44
N GLU A 144 22.43 -8.54 20.72
CA GLU A 144 23.06 -8.54 22.04
C GLU A 144 22.37 -7.49 22.92
N LEU A 145 21.78 -7.94 24.02
CA LEU A 145 21.12 -7.08 25.00
C LEU A 145 22.14 -6.50 26.00
N LEU A 146 21.78 -5.41 26.69
CA LEU A 146 22.67 -4.74 27.65
C LEU A 146 23.23 -5.65 28.76
N GLY A 147 22.55 -6.76 29.07
CA GLY A 147 22.98 -7.77 30.05
C GLY A 147 23.85 -8.90 29.50
N GLY A 148 24.25 -8.84 28.22
CA GLY A 148 25.00 -9.90 27.53
C GLY A 148 24.14 -11.09 27.06
N GLU A 149 22.84 -11.08 27.36
CA GLU A 149 21.87 -12.02 26.77
C GLU A 149 21.76 -11.78 25.26
N GLU A 150 21.70 -12.86 24.48
CA GLU A 150 21.45 -12.79 23.04
C GLU A 150 20.08 -13.36 22.71
N ILE A 151 19.34 -12.64 21.87
CA ILE A 151 18.06 -13.09 21.32
C ILE A 151 18.12 -13.03 19.79
N SER A 152 17.53 -14.00 19.12
CA SER A 152 17.66 -14.14 17.66
C SER A 152 16.31 -14.34 16.97
N SER A 153 16.28 -14.00 15.69
CA SER A 153 15.20 -14.31 14.76
C SER A 153 15.80 -14.81 13.44
N THR A 154 15.11 -15.72 12.76
CA THR A 154 15.50 -16.22 11.45
C THR A 154 14.44 -15.88 10.41
N ARG A 155 14.87 -15.72 9.15
CA ARG A 155 13.98 -15.52 8.02
C ARG A 155 14.57 -16.16 6.78
N LYS A 156 13.73 -16.89 6.05
CA LYS A 156 14.06 -17.35 4.70
C LYS A 156 13.98 -16.18 3.71
N ILE A 157 15.04 -15.98 2.96
CA ILE A 157 15.10 -15.06 1.82
C ILE A 157 15.25 -15.84 0.52
N PHE A 158 14.91 -15.19 -0.59
CA PHE A 158 14.90 -15.77 -1.92
C PHE A 158 15.70 -14.93 -2.89
N PHE A 159 16.39 -15.57 -3.83
CA PHE A 159 17.24 -14.91 -4.83
C PHE A 159 16.56 -14.86 -6.21
N PHE A 160 15.24 -14.79 -6.22
CA PHE A 160 14.40 -14.64 -7.40
C PHE A 160 13.18 -13.80 -7.02
N LEU A 161 12.48 -13.22 -7.99
CA LEU A 161 11.20 -12.57 -7.76
C LEU A 161 10.10 -13.47 -8.36
N PRO A 162 9.10 -13.91 -7.58
CA PRO A 162 7.95 -14.61 -8.14
C PRO A 162 7.20 -13.75 -9.16
N GLU A 163 6.50 -14.39 -10.11
CA GLU A 163 5.50 -13.69 -10.92
C GLU A 163 4.44 -13.07 -10.00
N PRO A 164 3.91 -11.87 -10.34
CA PRO A 164 2.92 -11.24 -9.50
C PRO A 164 1.65 -12.07 -9.47
N LYS A 165 0.95 -12.02 -8.34
CA LYS A 165 -0.33 -12.70 -8.14
C LYS A 165 -1.30 -11.79 -7.39
N PRO A 166 -2.62 -12.05 -7.49
CA PRO A 166 -3.60 -11.39 -6.66
C PRO A 166 -3.24 -11.50 -5.16
N GLY A 167 -3.33 -10.38 -4.45
CA GLY A 167 -2.94 -10.25 -3.04
C GLY A 167 -1.55 -9.67 -2.82
N ASP A 168 -0.72 -9.56 -3.85
CA ASP A 168 0.58 -8.91 -3.72
C ASP A 168 0.40 -7.41 -3.40
N TYR A 169 1.26 -6.92 -2.51
CA TYR A 169 1.43 -5.50 -2.24
C TYR A 169 2.10 -4.84 -3.44
N VAL A 170 1.55 -3.73 -3.92
CA VAL A 170 2.18 -2.88 -4.93
C VAL A 170 2.72 -1.63 -4.25
N TYR A 171 4.01 -1.37 -4.45
CA TYR A 171 4.73 -0.27 -3.83
C TYR A 171 4.80 0.95 -4.74
N TYR A 172 5.11 2.11 -4.15
CA TYR A 172 5.15 3.42 -4.81
C TYR A 172 6.03 3.49 -6.08
N ASP A 173 7.04 2.63 -6.20
CA ASP A 173 7.98 2.57 -7.33
C ASP A 173 7.57 1.57 -8.42
N GLY A 174 6.47 0.83 -8.20
CA GLY A 174 5.90 -0.14 -9.14
C GLY A 174 6.40 -1.56 -8.93
N SER A 175 7.32 -1.77 -7.99
CA SER A 175 7.63 -3.11 -7.53
C SER A 175 6.47 -3.71 -6.73
N TYR A 176 6.50 -5.04 -6.59
CA TYR A 176 5.46 -5.80 -5.89
C TYR A 176 6.07 -6.91 -5.04
N SER A 177 5.32 -7.40 -4.06
CA SER A 177 5.71 -8.56 -3.24
C SER A 177 4.51 -9.14 -2.49
N ASP A 178 4.53 -10.44 -2.21
CA ASP A 178 3.63 -11.06 -1.22
C ASP A 178 4.10 -10.84 0.23
N ILE A 179 5.27 -10.22 0.43
CA ILE A 179 5.80 -9.86 1.75
C ILE A 179 5.60 -8.37 1.98
N TYR A 180 4.91 -8.05 3.08
CA TYR A 180 4.72 -6.68 3.51
C TYR A 180 6.03 -6.06 4.02
N ASP A 181 6.41 -4.92 3.46
CA ASP A 181 7.51 -4.09 3.92
C ASP A 181 6.98 -2.77 4.48
N ALA A 182 6.88 -2.71 5.81
CA ALA A 182 6.43 -1.51 6.53
C ALA A 182 7.34 -0.29 6.35
N ASN A 183 8.53 -0.42 5.74
CA ASN A 183 9.41 0.72 5.46
C ASN A 183 9.07 1.39 4.13
N ARG A 184 8.32 0.74 3.26
CA ARG A 184 7.95 1.27 1.93
C ARG A 184 6.47 1.64 1.88
N SER A 185 6.10 2.63 1.07
CA SER A 185 4.67 2.92 0.86
C SER A 185 4.05 1.89 -0.07
N VAL A 186 3.08 1.15 0.45
CA VAL A 186 2.11 0.41 -0.34
C VAL A 186 1.12 1.41 -0.92
N ILE A 187 0.76 1.27 -2.19
CA ILE A 187 -0.19 2.17 -2.87
C ILE A 187 -1.41 1.43 -3.41
N GLY A 188 -1.36 0.10 -3.48
CA GLY A 188 -2.47 -0.72 -3.89
C GLY A 188 -2.22 -2.21 -3.65
N ILE A 189 -3.27 -3.00 -3.83
CA ILE A 189 -3.22 -4.47 -3.77
C ILE A 189 -3.56 -5.03 -5.14
N CYS A 190 -2.71 -5.92 -5.65
CA CYS A 190 -2.94 -6.61 -6.90
C CYS A 190 -4.24 -7.43 -6.83
N PHE A 191 -5.14 -7.27 -7.80
CA PHE A 191 -6.36 -8.07 -7.90
C PHE A 191 -6.47 -8.82 -9.23
N TYR A 192 -5.61 -8.52 -10.21
CA TYR A 192 -5.66 -9.13 -11.53
C TYR A 192 -4.29 -9.21 -12.16
N VAL A 193 -3.99 -10.36 -12.75
CA VAL A 193 -2.78 -10.63 -13.53
C VAL A 193 -3.17 -11.49 -14.74
N ASN A 194 -2.82 -11.02 -15.92
CA ASN A 194 -2.87 -11.77 -17.17
C ASN A 194 -1.67 -11.38 -18.05
N GLY A 195 -0.56 -12.10 -17.86
CA GLY A 195 0.73 -11.74 -18.46
C GLY A 195 1.21 -10.37 -17.99
N ASN A 196 1.27 -9.43 -18.93
CA ASN A 196 1.69 -8.05 -18.66
C ASN A 196 0.53 -7.14 -18.22
N ASP A 197 -0.73 -7.57 -18.34
CA ASP A 197 -1.87 -6.83 -17.81
C ASP A 197 -2.00 -7.14 -16.32
N ARG A 198 -1.61 -6.16 -15.50
CA ARG A 198 -1.52 -6.27 -14.05
C ARG A 198 -2.22 -5.07 -13.46
N ARG A 199 -3.23 -5.32 -12.62
CA ARG A 199 -4.10 -4.28 -12.09
C ARG A 199 -4.18 -4.37 -10.57
N MET A 200 -4.19 -3.20 -9.95
CA MET A 200 -4.30 -3.06 -8.51
C MET A 200 -5.46 -2.14 -8.14
N ILE A 201 -5.97 -2.32 -6.93
CA ILE A 201 -6.99 -1.47 -6.33
C ILE A 201 -6.38 -0.52 -5.30
N ALA A 202 -6.89 0.71 -5.25
CA ALA A 202 -6.50 1.71 -4.25
C ALA A 202 -6.74 1.21 -2.82
N LEU A 203 -5.96 1.68 -1.86
CA LEU A 203 -6.04 1.26 -0.47
C LEU A 203 -7.31 1.73 0.26
N ASP A 204 -7.93 2.81 -0.21
CA ASP A 204 -9.10 3.44 0.41
C ASP A 204 -10.22 3.70 -0.58
N ASN A 205 -11.45 3.84 -0.07
CA ASN A 205 -12.55 4.41 -0.83
C ASN A 205 -12.29 5.91 -1.03
N LEU A 206 -12.50 6.42 -2.24
CA LEU A 206 -12.22 7.81 -2.59
C LEU A 206 -13.37 8.75 -2.17
N ALA A 207 -14.61 8.34 -2.42
CA ALA A 207 -15.81 9.11 -2.10
C ALA A 207 -17.09 8.25 -2.18
N THR A 208 -18.21 8.82 -1.72
CA THR A 208 -19.56 8.33 -2.04
C THR A 208 -20.31 9.44 -2.77
N ILE A 209 -20.40 9.34 -4.09
CA ILE A 209 -20.77 10.48 -4.96
C ILE A 209 -21.49 10.00 -6.23
N PRO A 210 -22.19 10.89 -6.97
CA PRO A 210 -22.82 10.51 -8.23
C PRO A 210 -21.86 9.94 -9.27
N TRP A 211 -22.38 9.09 -10.13
CA TRP A 211 -21.67 8.60 -11.30
C TRP A 211 -21.57 9.68 -12.38
N GLY A 212 -22.71 10.31 -12.68
CA GLY A 212 -22.84 11.28 -13.76
C GLY A 212 -24.28 11.77 -13.93
N ARG A 213 -24.57 12.43 -15.04
CA ARG A 213 -25.91 12.96 -15.34
C ARG A 213 -26.81 11.93 -16.04
N ASN A 214 -28.11 12.07 -15.84
CA ASN A 214 -29.14 11.33 -16.58
C ASN A 214 -29.43 11.96 -17.94
N ASN A 215 -30.18 11.24 -18.78
CA ASN A 215 -30.60 11.64 -20.13
C ASN A 215 -29.44 11.86 -21.12
N LEU A 216 -28.29 11.20 -20.90
CA LEU A 216 -27.19 11.20 -21.85
C LEU A 216 -26.42 9.87 -21.75
N ASP A 217 -26.27 9.20 -22.89
CA ASP A 217 -25.25 8.15 -23.09
C ASP A 217 -23.88 8.81 -23.29
N ILE A 218 -22.83 8.26 -22.68
CA ILE A 218 -21.48 8.76 -22.94
C ILE A 218 -21.10 8.44 -24.39
N PRO A 219 -20.70 9.44 -25.19
CA PRO A 219 -20.25 9.20 -26.55
C PRO A 219 -19.12 8.15 -26.62
N ASP A 220 -19.21 7.25 -27.60
CA ASP A 220 -18.27 6.15 -27.86
C ASP A 220 -18.18 5.06 -26.78
N LEU A 221 -19.02 5.09 -25.75
CA LEU A 221 -19.18 3.98 -24.82
C LEU A 221 -20.28 3.03 -25.26
N LYS A 222 -20.04 1.74 -25.00
CA LYS A 222 -21.05 0.70 -25.21
C LYS A 222 -22.00 0.73 -24.02
N ASN A 223 -23.29 0.84 -24.31
CA ASN A 223 -24.35 0.50 -23.38
C ASN A 223 -24.44 -1.02 -23.24
N TYR A 224 -24.14 -1.55 -22.06
CA TYR A 224 -24.27 -2.97 -21.79
C TYR A 224 -25.67 -3.26 -21.24
N THR A 225 -26.57 -3.72 -22.09
CA THR A 225 -27.98 -3.95 -21.75
C THR A 225 -28.30 -5.43 -21.52
N VAL A 226 -29.52 -5.74 -21.06
CA VAL A 226 -30.01 -7.12 -21.01
C VAL A 226 -30.00 -7.81 -22.39
N ALA A 227 -30.15 -7.06 -23.48
CA ALA A 227 -30.10 -7.57 -24.85
C ALA A 227 -28.68 -8.00 -25.27
N ASP A 228 -27.64 -7.44 -24.65
CA ASP A 228 -26.25 -7.90 -24.77
C ASP A 228 -25.98 -9.17 -23.95
N GLY A 229 -27.04 -9.74 -23.36
CA GLY A 229 -26.92 -10.79 -22.37
C GLY A 229 -26.25 -10.26 -21.12
N ALA A 230 -26.65 -9.11 -20.57
CA ALA A 230 -26.24 -8.70 -19.23
C ALA A 230 -27.35 -9.05 -18.21
N ASN A 231 -27.04 -9.77 -17.15
CA ASN A 231 -28.02 -10.13 -16.11
C ASN A 231 -27.98 -9.11 -14.95
N SER A 232 -28.99 -8.23 -14.91
CA SER A 232 -29.17 -7.21 -13.87
C SER A 232 -29.58 -7.75 -12.49
N SER A 233 -29.65 -9.08 -12.36
CA SER A 233 -29.93 -9.83 -11.14
C SER A 233 -28.84 -10.87 -10.84
N LEU A 234 -27.67 -10.74 -11.46
CA LEU A 234 -26.53 -11.62 -11.21
C LEU A 234 -25.97 -11.37 -9.81
N THR A 235 -25.55 -12.44 -9.15
CA THR A 235 -24.80 -12.37 -7.90
C THR A 235 -23.45 -13.01 -8.12
N VAL A 236 -22.37 -12.27 -7.83
CA VAL A 236 -21.00 -12.77 -7.85
C VAL A 236 -20.82 -13.78 -6.71
N SER A 237 -20.56 -15.03 -7.07
CA SER A 237 -20.37 -16.15 -6.13
C SER A 237 -19.39 -17.18 -6.72
N ASP A 238 -19.04 -18.22 -5.96
CA ASP A 238 -18.25 -19.32 -6.52
C ASP A 238 -18.97 -19.99 -7.69
N GLU A 239 -20.27 -20.24 -7.57
CA GLU A 239 -21.06 -20.89 -8.62
C GLU A 239 -21.13 -20.08 -9.92
N THR A 240 -21.22 -18.75 -9.81
CA THR A 240 -21.41 -17.86 -10.96
C THR A 240 -20.10 -17.31 -11.53
N TYR A 241 -19.01 -17.29 -10.74
CA TYR A 241 -17.79 -16.59 -11.09
C TYR A 241 -16.53 -17.46 -11.15
N ARG A 242 -16.57 -18.71 -10.66
CA ARG A 242 -15.47 -19.68 -10.78
C ARG A 242 -15.76 -20.70 -11.85
N GLU A 243 -14.74 -21.07 -12.62
CA GLU A 243 -14.82 -22.22 -13.51
C GLU A 243 -14.91 -23.52 -12.72
N SER A 244 -15.35 -24.60 -13.36
CA SER A 244 -15.47 -25.91 -12.71
C SER A 244 -14.14 -26.45 -12.15
N ASP A 245 -13.01 -25.92 -12.63
CA ASP A 245 -11.67 -26.27 -12.13
C ASP A 245 -11.30 -25.58 -10.81
N ASN A 246 -12.09 -24.59 -10.34
CA ASN A 246 -11.82 -23.78 -9.15
C ASN A 246 -10.44 -23.08 -9.12
N THR A 247 -9.77 -22.96 -10.25
CA THR A 247 -8.47 -22.30 -10.40
C THR A 247 -8.57 -21.08 -11.29
N THR A 248 -9.53 -21.07 -12.21
CA THR A 248 -9.78 -19.98 -13.14
C THR A 248 -11.12 -19.31 -12.87
N PHE A 249 -11.24 -18.07 -13.32
CA PHE A 249 -12.47 -17.30 -13.23
C PHE A 249 -13.26 -17.49 -14.50
N LYS A 250 -14.58 -17.61 -14.37
CA LYS A 250 -15.47 -17.51 -15.53
C LYS A 250 -15.25 -16.15 -16.16
N GLU A 251 -14.89 -16.14 -17.44
CA GLU A 251 -15.15 -14.97 -18.24
C GLU A 251 -16.66 -14.81 -18.25
N PHE A 252 -17.14 -13.59 -17.98
CA PHE A 252 -18.56 -13.29 -18.10
C PHE A 252 -18.96 -13.36 -19.58
N ILE A 253 -19.11 -14.57 -20.12
CA ILE A 253 -19.49 -14.83 -21.51
C ILE A 253 -20.83 -15.55 -21.46
N SER A 254 -21.84 -14.91 -22.05
CA SER A 254 -23.25 -15.30 -22.07
C SER A 254 -24.03 -14.95 -20.81
N GLY A 255 -24.78 -13.85 -20.85
CA GLY A 255 -25.70 -13.49 -19.77
C GLY A 255 -25.05 -12.65 -18.66
N SER A 256 -23.78 -12.24 -18.77
CA SER A 256 -23.10 -11.41 -17.77
C SER A 256 -22.03 -10.52 -18.42
N LEU A 257 -21.66 -9.41 -17.79
CA LEU A 257 -20.88 -8.30 -18.37
C LEU A 257 -19.40 -8.63 -18.58
N SER A 258 -18.97 -8.67 -19.84
CA SER A 258 -17.57 -8.91 -20.25
C SER A 258 -16.71 -7.64 -20.35
N ASP A 259 -17.15 -6.53 -19.76
CA ASP A 259 -16.42 -5.26 -19.85
C ASP A 259 -15.18 -5.25 -18.96
N TRP A 260 -13.99 -5.29 -19.56
CA TRP A 260 -12.68 -5.20 -18.90
C TRP A 260 -11.95 -3.89 -19.22
N ASP A 261 -12.65 -2.87 -19.73
CA ASP A 261 -12.06 -1.65 -20.28
C ASP A 261 -12.34 -0.41 -19.41
N GLY A 262 -12.27 -0.56 -18.09
CA GLY A 262 -12.62 0.50 -17.15
C GLY A 262 -11.78 1.77 -17.33
N LYS A 263 -10.55 1.63 -17.82
CA LYS A 263 -9.69 2.78 -18.11
C LYS A 263 -10.25 3.61 -19.26
N ARG A 264 -10.55 3.00 -20.41
CA ARG A 264 -11.14 3.72 -21.56
C ARG A 264 -12.50 4.31 -21.19
N ASN A 265 -13.32 3.57 -20.44
CA ASN A 265 -14.62 4.04 -19.97
C ASN A 265 -14.46 5.31 -19.13
N THR A 266 -13.57 5.28 -18.14
CA THR A 266 -13.30 6.44 -17.27
C THR A 266 -12.74 7.62 -18.06
N ASP A 267 -11.85 7.37 -19.03
CA ASP A 267 -11.30 8.41 -19.90
C ASP A 267 -12.42 9.11 -20.68
N LYS A 268 -13.37 8.35 -21.25
CA LYS A 268 -14.54 8.90 -21.96
C LYS A 268 -15.52 9.65 -21.07
N MET A 269 -15.79 9.13 -19.87
CA MET A 269 -16.58 9.86 -18.87
C MET A 269 -15.92 11.19 -18.50
N HIS A 270 -14.60 11.21 -18.36
CA HIS A 270 -13.85 12.42 -18.00
C HIS A 270 -13.81 13.43 -19.15
N GLU A 271 -13.62 12.98 -20.40
CA GLU A 271 -13.75 13.82 -21.61
C GLU A 271 -15.14 14.49 -21.67
N GLN A 272 -16.20 13.71 -21.44
CA GLN A 272 -17.57 14.22 -21.43
C GLN A 272 -17.80 15.24 -20.31
N ALA A 273 -17.20 15.03 -19.15
CA ALA A 273 -17.26 15.96 -18.04
C ALA A 273 -16.55 17.27 -18.36
N LEU A 274 -15.32 17.23 -18.89
CA LEU A 274 -14.59 18.44 -19.31
C LEU A 274 -15.38 19.25 -20.34
N TYR A 275 -15.96 18.58 -21.34
CA TYR A 275 -16.84 19.22 -22.33
C TYR A 275 -18.06 19.88 -21.67
N ALA A 276 -18.72 19.19 -20.75
CA ALA A 276 -19.90 19.70 -20.04
C ALA A 276 -19.55 20.93 -19.17
N LEU A 277 -18.44 20.87 -18.42
CA LEU A 277 -17.99 21.98 -17.59
C LEU A 277 -17.65 23.21 -18.43
N GLN A 278 -16.87 23.03 -19.49
CA GLN A 278 -16.50 24.12 -20.40
C GLN A 278 -17.74 24.76 -21.07
N SER A 279 -18.66 23.93 -21.58
CA SER A 279 -19.86 24.41 -22.28
C SER A 279 -20.84 25.16 -21.37
N ASN A 280 -20.82 24.88 -20.07
CA ASN A 280 -21.66 25.54 -19.08
C ASN A 280 -20.92 26.67 -18.32
N GLY A 281 -19.65 26.95 -18.66
CA GLY A 281 -18.85 27.95 -17.96
C GLY A 281 -18.57 27.62 -16.50
N LEU A 282 -18.54 26.32 -16.16
CA LEU A 282 -18.28 25.83 -14.81
C LEU A 282 -16.77 25.69 -14.56
N TYR A 283 -16.39 25.75 -13.28
CA TYR A 283 -15.01 25.61 -12.86
C TYR A 283 -14.49 24.20 -13.15
N ILE A 284 -13.23 24.10 -13.60
CA ILE A 284 -12.55 22.82 -13.84
C ILE A 284 -11.47 22.66 -12.75
N PRO A 285 -11.68 21.76 -11.78
CA PRO A 285 -10.69 21.49 -10.74
C PRO A 285 -9.36 21.01 -11.34
N GLN A 286 -8.24 21.48 -10.79
CA GLN A 286 -6.88 21.12 -11.23
C GLN A 286 -6.23 20.06 -10.35
N ASN A 287 -6.80 19.78 -9.19
CA ASN A 287 -6.30 18.78 -8.25
C ASN A 287 -7.43 18.25 -7.35
N MET A 288 -7.15 17.17 -6.61
CA MET A 288 -8.12 16.54 -5.70
C MET A 288 -8.66 17.50 -4.65
N ARG A 289 -7.85 18.46 -4.14
CA ARG A 289 -8.31 19.41 -3.13
C ARG A 289 -9.39 20.34 -3.69
N GLU A 290 -9.14 20.92 -4.86
CA GLU A 290 -10.11 21.78 -5.56
C GLU A 290 -11.38 20.99 -5.93
N LEU A 291 -11.24 19.72 -6.35
CA LEU A 291 -12.40 18.89 -6.67
C LEU A 291 -13.28 18.64 -5.44
N VAL A 292 -12.67 18.31 -4.30
CA VAL A 292 -13.40 18.08 -3.04
C VAL A 292 -14.10 19.36 -2.57
N GLU A 293 -13.42 20.50 -2.67
CA GLU A 293 -13.99 21.81 -2.30
C GLU A 293 -15.18 22.17 -3.20
N GLU A 294 -15.03 22.03 -4.51
CA GLU A 294 -16.09 22.29 -5.48
C GLU A 294 -17.31 21.38 -5.25
N MET A 295 -17.11 20.08 -5.05
CA MET A 295 -18.20 19.14 -4.77
C MET A 295 -18.92 19.42 -3.45
N GLY A 296 -18.23 20.01 -2.47
CA GLY A 296 -18.83 20.45 -1.21
C GLY A 296 -19.67 21.72 -1.34
N ASN A 297 -19.36 22.58 -2.32
CA ASN A 297 -20.03 23.86 -2.54
C ASN A 297 -21.25 23.76 -3.45
N ILE A 298 -21.32 22.76 -4.34
CA ILE A 298 -22.46 22.57 -5.24
C ILE A 298 -23.63 21.95 -4.49
N THR A 299 -24.71 22.72 -4.36
CA THR A 299 -25.98 22.25 -3.75
C THR A 299 -26.96 21.66 -4.78
N ASP A 300 -26.86 22.05 -6.05
CA ASP A 300 -27.69 21.53 -7.14
C ASP A 300 -27.11 20.22 -7.67
N ASN A 301 -27.85 19.12 -7.48
CA ASN A 301 -27.42 17.80 -7.93
C ASN A 301 -27.28 17.71 -9.46
N THR A 302 -28.06 18.46 -10.23
CA THR A 302 -27.94 18.47 -11.69
C THR A 302 -26.61 19.07 -12.13
N VAL A 303 -26.20 20.19 -11.51
CA VAL A 303 -24.87 20.79 -11.74
C VAL A 303 -23.77 19.84 -11.29
N ARG A 304 -23.92 19.24 -10.10
CA ARG A 304 -22.94 18.28 -9.55
C ARG A 304 -22.69 17.10 -10.50
N CYS A 305 -23.75 16.61 -11.15
CA CYS A 305 -23.66 15.48 -12.07
C CYS A 305 -22.98 15.82 -13.42
N LEU A 306 -22.86 17.11 -13.79
CA LEU A 306 -22.09 17.52 -14.99
C LEU A 306 -20.59 17.28 -14.83
N TYR A 307 -20.10 17.18 -13.59
CA TYR A 307 -18.71 16.85 -13.31
C TYR A 307 -18.39 15.36 -13.50
N TYR A 308 -19.39 14.47 -13.64
CA TYR A 308 -19.19 13.01 -13.57
C TYR A 308 -18.24 12.62 -12.42
N PRO A 309 -18.60 12.96 -11.17
CA PRO A 309 -17.62 13.03 -10.10
C PRO A 309 -16.91 11.69 -9.83
N ALA A 310 -17.56 10.55 -10.07
CA ALA A 310 -16.90 9.24 -9.96
C ALA A 310 -15.64 9.12 -10.86
N SER A 311 -15.68 9.60 -12.11
CA SER A 311 -14.50 9.58 -12.98
C SER A 311 -13.46 10.61 -12.53
N PHE A 312 -13.91 11.82 -12.17
CA PHE A 312 -13.03 12.89 -11.72
C PHE A 312 -12.24 12.53 -10.46
N TYR A 313 -12.87 11.92 -9.46
CA TYR A 313 -12.18 11.45 -8.26
C TYR A 313 -11.11 10.43 -8.59
N CYS A 314 -11.38 9.47 -9.48
CA CYS A 314 -10.36 8.53 -9.92
C CYS A 314 -9.23 9.24 -10.68
N LYS A 315 -9.53 10.09 -11.66
CA LYS A 315 -8.53 10.76 -12.49
C LYS A 315 -7.68 11.77 -11.71
N MET A 316 -8.22 12.37 -10.65
CA MET A 316 -7.51 13.31 -9.77
C MET A 316 -6.78 12.62 -8.61
N TYR A 317 -6.95 11.31 -8.42
CA TYR A 317 -6.35 10.60 -7.31
C TYR A 317 -4.84 10.40 -7.52
N GLU A 318 -4.10 10.60 -6.44
CA GLU A 318 -2.69 10.29 -6.33
C GLU A 318 -2.42 9.74 -4.91
N PRO A 319 -1.81 8.55 -4.78
CA PRO A 319 -1.53 7.95 -3.48
C PRO A 319 -0.46 8.74 -2.73
N LYS A 320 -0.59 8.79 -1.40
CA LYS A 320 0.43 9.39 -0.53
C LYS A 320 1.58 8.41 -0.33
N VAL A 321 2.81 8.94 -0.35
CA VAL A 321 4.05 8.18 -0.10
C VAL A 321 4.79 8.76 1.10
N LYS A 322 5.72 8.00 1.67
CA LYS A 322 6.53 8.43 2.81
C LYS A 322 7.54 9.49 2.37
N LEU A 323 8.09 10.19 3.37
CA LEU A 323 9.11 11.20 3.13
C LEU A 323 10.30 10.61 2.35
N ASN A 324 10.78 11.34 1.33
CA ASN A 324 11.86 10.97 0.42
C ASN A 324 11.54 9.84 -0.59
N GLU A 325 10.34 9.27 -0.59
CA GLU A 325 9.90 8.40 -1.68
C GLU A 325 9.41 9.23 -2.88
N VAL A 326 9.69 8.75 -4.09
CA VAL A 326 9.24 9.39 -5.34
C VAL A 326 8.27 8.44 -6.02
N LEU A 327 7.00 8.83 -6.09
CA LEU A 327 5.95 8.04 -6.74
C LEU A 327 6.25 7.86 -8.24
N ALA A 328 6.18 6.61 -8.71
CA ALA A 328 6.38 6.29 -10.13
C ALA A 328 5.33 6.97 -11.01
N ASP A 329 5.74 7.42 -12.21
CA ASP A 329 4.89 8.20 -13.12
C ASP A 329 3.57 7.50 -13.47
N LYS A 330 3.57 6.16 -13.56
CA LYS A 330 2.38 5.35 -13.84
C LYS A 330 1.31 5.39 -12.74
N PHE A 331 1.62 5.91 -11.56
CA PHE A 331 0.68 6.04 -10.44
C PHE A 331 0.31 7.49 -10.11
N LYS A 332 0.88 8.45 -10.84
CA LYS A 332 0.53 9.86 -10.70
C LYS A 332 -0.89 10.13 -11.20
N VAL A 333 -1.38 11.32 -10.88
CA VAL A 333 -2.65 11.85 -11.37
C VAL A 333 -2.90 11.55 -12.86
N GLY A 334 -4.12 11.16 -13.19
CA GLY A 334 -4.55 10.80 -14.55
C GLY A 334 -4.42 9.31 -14.91
N ASN A 335 -3.67 8.51 -14.15
CA ASN A 335 -3.50 7.07 -14.42
C ASN A 335 -4.47 6.17 -13.67
N TRP A 336 -5.11 6.68 -12.62
CA TRP A 336 -6.13 5.95 -11.86
C TRP A 336 -7.49 6.10 -12.53
N TYR A 337 -8.27 5.02 -12.50
CA TYR A 337 -9.56 4.95 -13.19
C TYR A 337 -10.61 4.21 -12.36
N LEU A 338 -11.88 4.41 -12.72
CA LEU A 338 -13.01 3.72 -12.11
C LEU A 338 -13.11 2.32 -12.76
N PRO A 339 -13.07 1.22 -12.00
CA PRO A 339 -13.07 -0.12 -12.58
C PRO A 339 -14.34 -0.35 -13.40
N SER A 340 -14.24 -1.08 -14.51
CA SER A 340 -15.40 -1.61 -15.21
C SER A 340 -16.17 -2.59 -14.33
N CYS A 341 -17.38 -2.97 -14.73
CA CYS A 341 -18.18 -3.87 -13.93
C CYS A 341 -17.54 -5.26 -13.78
N ALA A 342 -16.80 -5.76 -14.78
CA ALA A 342 -16.11 -7.04 -14.65
C ALA A 342 -14.89 -6.96 -13.72
N GLU A 343 -14.12 -5.86 -13.78
CA GLU A 343 -13.03 -5.59 -12.83
C GLU A 343 -13.57 -5.49 -11.40
N LEU A 344 -14.65 -4.73 -11.22
CA LEU A 344 -15.26 -4.53 -9.92
C LEU A 344 -15.86 -5.82 -9.35
N ALA A 345 -16.49 -6.65 -10.18
CA ALA A 345 -16.97 -7.96 -9.77
C ALA A 345 -15.83 -8.84 -9.24
N ARG A 346 -14.63 -8.80 -9.86
CA ARG A 346 -13.46 -9.53 -9.37
C ARG A 346 -12.98 -9.01 -8.02
N ILE A 347 -12.93 -7.69 -7.86
CA ILE A 347 -12.58 -7.05 -6.59
C ILE A 347 -13.55 -7.45 -5.49
N VAL A 348 -14.87 -7.38 -5.75
CA VAL A 348 -15.91 -7.72 -4.78
C VAL A 348 -15.87 -9.20 -4.43
N TYR A 349 -15.70 -10.09 -5.43
CA TYR A 349 -15.52 -11.52 -5.20
C TYR A 349 -14.44 -11.79 -4.15
N TYR A 350 -13.26 -11.19 -4.32
CA TYR A 350 -12.16 -11.32 -3.38
C TYR A 350 -12.48 -10.70 -2.01
N GLY A 351 -13.14 -9.54 -1.98
CA GLY A 351 -13.57 -8.90 -0.73
C GLY A 351 -14.55 -9.75 0.08
N MET A 352 -15.39 -10.54 -0.59
CA MET A 352 -16.35 -11.46 0.03
C MET A 352 -15.69 -12.72 0.63
N LYS A 353 -14.44 -13.02 0.28
CA LYS A 353 -13.67 -14.12 0.86
C LYS A 353 -13.13 -13.81 2.25
N GLY A 354 -13.31 -12.58 2.71
CA GLY A 354 -13.02 -12.16 4.07
C GLY A 354 -11.66 -11.49 4.20
N TYR A 355 -11.31 -11.22 5.46
CA TYR A 355 -10.16 -10.39 5.84
C TYR A 355 -9.35 -11.04 6.98
N ILE A 356 -9.47 -12.35 7.13
CA ILE A 356 -8.75 -13.16 8.12
C ILE A 356 -8.09 -14.30 7.34
N LYS A 357 -6.81 -14.58 7.61
CA LYS A 357 -6.08 -15.70 7.02
C LYS A 357 -6.04 -16.91 7.94
N GLY A 358 -5.91 -18.09 7.34
CA GLY A 358 -5.57 -19.33 8.06
C GLY A 358 -6.76 -20.22 8.39
N GLU A 359 -7.96 -19.87 7.94
CA GLU A 359 -9.13 -20.74 7.98
C GLU A 359 -9.32 -21.43 6.62
N GLU A 360 -9.88 -22.64 6.62
CA GLU A 360 -10.23 -23.37 5.40
C GLU A 360 -11.13 -22.51 4.50
N GLY A 361 -10.76 -22.37 3.21
CA GLY A 361 -11.49 -21.52 2.26
C GLY A 361 -11.05 -20.06 2.17
N THR A 362 -10.02 -19.64 2.93
CA THR A 362 -9.48 -18.25 2.89
C THR A 362 -8.36 -18.01 1.88
N ASP A 363 -8.04 -18.98 1.02
CA ASP A 363 -6.96 -18.85 0.01
C ASP A 363 -7.18 -17.69 -0.97
N LEU A 364 -8.44 -17.25 -1.12
CA LEU A 364 -8.84 -16.13 -1.98
C LEU A 364 -9.12 -14.86 -1.18
N ALA A 365 -8.89 -14.84 0.14
CA ALA A 365 -8.97 -13.66 0.98
C ALA A 365 -7.74 -12.76 0.76
N ILE A 366 -7.52 -12.33 -0.49
CA ILE A 366 -6.29 -11.66 -0.92
C ILE A 366 -6.04 -10.33 -0.21
N PHE A 367 -7.08 -9.71 0.37
CA PHE A 367 -6.99 -8.47 1.11
C PHE A 367 -6.75 -8.65 2.62
N ALA A 368 -6.73 -9.90 3.12
CA ALA A 368 -6.67 -10.19 4.55
C ALA A 368 -5.39 -9.69 5.22
N ASP A 369 -4.22 -9.91 4.62
CA ASP A 369 -2.96 -9.45 5.22
C ASP A 369 -2.88 -7.93 5.23
N ALA A 370 -3.25 -7.28 4.11
CA ALA A 370 -3.27 -5.83 4.01
C ALA A 370 -4.25 -5.20 5.02
N SER A 371 -5.42 -5.81 5.22
CA SER A 371 -6.36 -5.36 6.25
C SER A 371 -5.83 -5.59 7.66
N THR A 372 -5.16 -6.72 7.92
CA THR A 372 -4.57 -7.05 9.24
C THR A 372 -3.43 -6.10 9.60
N ASN A 373 -2.64 -5.69 8.60
CA ASN A 373 -1.58 -4.69 8.73
C ASN A 373 -2.13 -3.25 8.84
N GLY A 374 -3.45 -3.05 8.76
CA GLY A 374 -4.09 -1.73 8.89
C GLY A 374 -3.85 -0.81 7.70
N ILE A 375 -3.45 -1.35 6.54
CA ILE A 375 -3.11 -0.55 5.34
C ILE A 375 -4.22 -0.53 4.29
N PHE A 376 -5.18 -1.46 4.36
CA PHE A 376 -6.26 -1.57 3.38
C PHE A 376 -7.63 -1.40 4.04
N ALA A 377 -8.39 -0.42 3.58
CA ALA A 377 -9.80 -0.32 3.93
C ALA A 377 -10.56 -1.48 3.28
N LYS A 378 -11.35 -2.21 4.07
CA LYS A 378 -12.21 -3.29 3.58
C LYS A 378 -13.08 -2.79 2.42
N ILE A 379 -13.35 -3.65 1.45
CA ILE A 379 -14.31 -3.37 0.38
C ILE A 379 -15.63 -2.94 1.03
N SER A 380 -16.17 -1.82 0.58
CA SER A 380 -17.42 -1.26 1.12
C SER A 380 -18.55 -2.28 1.01
N THR A 381 -19.35 -2.42 2.06
CA THR A 381 -20.55 -3.27 2.03
C THR A 381 -21.70 -2.66 1.22
N ASN A 382 -21.61 -1.36 0.89
CA ASN A 382 -22.60 -0.65 0.07
C ASN A 382 -22.40 -0.90 -1.44
N TRP A 383 -23.24 -0.25 -2.23
CA TRP A 383 -23.11 -0.19 -3.69
C TRP A 383 -21.86 0.59 -4.13
N ILE A 384 -21.05 -0.02 -4.98
CA ILE A 384 -19.79 0.52 -5.51
C ILE A 384 -19.95 0.73 -7.01
N TRP A 385 -19.64 1.94 -7.47
CA TRP A 385 -19.74 2.32 -8.87
C TRP A 385 -18.71 1.58 -9.73
N SER A 386 -19.16 1.12 -10.90
CA SER A 386 -18.27 0.76 -12.01
C SER A 386 -18.31 1.85 -13.07
N SER A 387 -17.39 1.84 -14.03
CA SER A 387 -17.40 2.73 -15.21
C SER A 387 -18.25 2.21 -16.38
N THR A 388 -18.89 1.05 -16.24
CA THR A 388 -19.70 0.45 -17.30
C THR A 388 -21.08 1.12 -17.37
N GLU A 389 -21.41 1.69 -18.51
CA GLU A 389 -22.70 2.32 -18.78
C GLU A 389 -23.77 1.28 -19.13
N TYR A 390 -24.98 1.45 -18.62
CA TYR A 390 -26.13 0.63 -18.98
C TYR A 390 -26.96 1.29 -20.08
N ASP A 391 -27.36 2.54 -19.84
CA ASP A 391 -28.04 3.41 -20.80
C ASP A 391 -27.93 4.88 -20.35
N SER A 392 -28.68 5.77 -20.99
CA SER A 392 -28.67 7.20 -20.71
C SER A 392 -29.08 7.60 -19.28
N HIS A 393 -29.66 6.69 -18.50
CA HIS A 393 -30.11 6.88 -17.12
C HIS A 393 -29.38 5.98 -16.10
N GLY A 394 -28.93 4.80 -16.53
CA GLY A 394 -28.37 3.77 -15.67
C GLY A 394 -26.87 3.55 -15.86
N ALA A 395 -26.19 3.22 -14.77
CA ALA A 395 -24.83 2.67 -14.80
C ALA A 395 -24.75 1.40 -13.95
N TRP A 396 -23.80 0.52 -14.31
CA TRP A 396 -23.59 -0.72 -13.59
C TRP A 396 -22.88 -0.50 -12.26
N ILE A 397 -23.38 -1.20 -11.25
CA ILE A 397 -22.95 -1.09 -9.87
C ILE A 397 -22.89 -2.50 -9.25
N VAL A 398 -21.99 -2.71 -8.29
CA VAL A 398 -21.88 -3.98 -7.55
C VAL A 398 -21.98 -3.70 -6.06
N ILE A 399 -22.83 -4.41 -5.34
CA ILE A 399 -22.89 -4.31 -3.87
C ILE A 399 -21.79 -5.16 -3.24
N GLY A 400 -20.93 -4.54 -2.43
CA GLY A 400 -19.81 -5.29 -1.86
C GLY A 400 -20.22 -6.27 -0.76
N ALA A 401 -21.41 -6.13 -0.15
CA ALA A 401 -21.89 -7.06 0.88
C ALA A 401 -22.31 -8.43 0.32
N SER A 402 -22.94 -8.47 -0.85
CA SER A 402 -23.54 -9.70 -1.39
C SER A 402 -23.06 -10.08 -2.78
N GLY A 403 -22.29 -9.20 -3.47
CA GLY A 403 -21.87 -9.44 -4.84
C GLY A 403 -22.98 -9.26 -5.87
N GLN A 404 -24.16 -8.77 -5.48
CA GLN A 404 -25.23 -8.43 -6.43
C GLN A 404 -24.75 -7.37 -7.42
N VAL A 405 -24.98 -7.64 -8.70
CA VAL A 405 -24.68 -6.77 -9.83
C VAL A 405 -25.98 -6.16 -10.33
N HIS A 406 -26.00 -4.85 -10.56
CA HIS A 406 -27.20 -4.15 -11.01
C HIS A 406 -26.87 -3.10 -12.07
N GLY A 407 -27.61 -3.07 -13.17
CA GLY A 407 -27.36 -2.19 -14.32
C GLY A 407 -28.20 -0.91 -14.37
N TYR A 408 -29.36 -0.90 -13.72
CA TYR A 408 -30.33 0.20 -13.83
C TYR A 408 -30.20 1.22 -12.70
N ASN A 409 -29.02 1.36 -12.08
CA ASN A 409 -28.85 2.32 -11.00
C ASN A 409 -28.72 3.73 -11.56
N ASP A 410 -29.56 4.65 -11.08
CA ASP A 410 -29.60 6.05 -11.52
C ASP A 410 -28.22 6.69 -11.38
N LYS A 411 -27.69 7.24 -12.49
CA LYS A 411 -26.34 7.84 -12.52
C LYS A 411 -26.19 9.00 -11.55
N ALA A 412 -27.29 9.67 -11.20
CA ALA A 412 -27.30 10.81 -10.28
C ALA A 412 -27.31 10.40 -8.80
N TYR A 413 -27.42 9.09 -8.49
CA TYR A 413 -27.36 8.58 -7.12
C TYR A 413 -25.93 8.44 -6.61
N SER A 414 -25.74 8.65 -5.31
CA SER A 414 -24.43 8.48 -4.68
C SER A 414 -24.11 6.99 -4.48
N GLY A 415 -22.94 6.59 -4.96
CA GLY A 415 -22.37 5.26 -4.77
C GLY A 415 -20.89 5.37 -4.42
N VAL A 416 -20.33 4.32 -3.83
CA VAL A 416 -18.93 4.32 -3.41
C VAL A 416 -18.02 4.26 -4.63
N VAL A 417 -16.96 5.06 -4.61
CA VAL A 417 -15.94 5.13 -5.66
C VAL A 417 -14.63 4.63 -5.09
N ARG A 418 -13.99 3.70 -5.81
CA ARG A 418 -12.64 3.21 -5.48
C ARG A 418 -11.85 3.00 -6.75
N GLY A 419 -10.72 3.69 -6.84
CA GLY A 419 -9.89 3.68 -8.03
C GLY A 419 -9.09 2.39 -8.20
N VAL A 420 -8.76 2.09 -9.45
CA VAL A 420 -7.81 1.04 -9.85
C VAL A 420 -6.75 1.64 -10.78
N ALA A 421 -5.62 0.96 -10.91
CA ALA A 421 -4.53 1.35 -11.81
C ALA A 421 -3.77 0.10 -12.32
N ALA A 422 -3.09 0.26 -13.45
CA ALA A 422 -2.14 -0.73 -13.94
C ALA A 422 -0.75 -0.53 -13.30
N PHE A 423 0.03 -1.59 -13.10
CA PHE A 423 1.35 -1.51 -12.47
C PHE A 423 2.47 -2.29 -13.18
#